data_AF-A0A7Y3MHB7-F1
#
_entry.id   AF-A0A7Y3MHB7-F1
#
_cell.length_a   1.000
_cell.length_b   1.000
_cell.length_c   1.000
_cell.angle_alpha   90.00
_cell.angle_beta   90.00
_cell.angle_gamma   90.00
#
_symmetry.space_group_name_H-M   'P 1'
#
loop_
_entity.id
_entity.type
_entity.pdbx_description
1 polymer ?
#
loop_
_entity_poly.entity_id
_entity_poly.type
_entity_poly.pdbx_seq_one_letter_code
_entity_poly.pdbx_strand_id
1 'polypeptide(L)' 'MRTFNLIGGSVIIELLGDGIAWRSSTPRSGYTVSVEETGPEKVVVEFESADPDNPHSSELEALWVDGRLEWKVEEED' A
#
# COMPACT_ATOMS: atom_id res chain seq x y z
N MET A 1 -14.59 0.91 2.72
CA MET A 1 -13.18 1.34 2.93
C MET A 1 -12.45 0.27 3.72
N ARG A 2 -11.15 0.13 3.46
CA ARG A 2 -10.25 -0.81 4.12
C ARG A 2 -8.91 -0.16 4.41
N THR A 3 -8.36 -0.44 5.60
CA THR A 3 -7.08 0.09 6.05
C THR A 3 -6.07 -1.05 6.18
N PHE A 4 -4.86 -0.81 5.71
CA PHE A 4 -3.71 -1.69 5.81
C PHE A 4 -2.63 -0.99 6.62
N ASN A 5 -2.01 -1.71 7.56
CA ASN A 5 -0.89 -1.20 8.35
C ASN A 5 0.33 -2.06 8.02
N LEU A 6 1.35 -1.42 7.47
CA LEU A 6 2.64 -2.00 7.10
C LEU A 6 3.70 -1.48 8.09
N ILE A 7 4.92 -2.01 8.01
CA ILE A 7 6.02 -1.51 8.85
C ILE A 7 6.31 -0.05 8.51
N GLY A 8 6.44 0.28 7.22
CA GLY A 8 6.74 1.62 6.76
C GLY A 8 5.59 2.63 6.80
N GLY A 9 4.34 2.22 7.03
CA GLY A 9 3.22 3.16 7.08
C GLY A 9 1.83 2.54 7.09
N SER A 10 0.83 3.34 6.73
CA SER A 10 -0.56 2.89 6.60
C SER A 10 -1.17 3.32 5.28
N VAL A 11 -2.05 2.48 4.72
CA VAL A 11 -2.73 2.71 3.45
C VAL A 11 -4.23 2.56 3.64
N ILE A 12 -5.01 3.46 3.06
CA ILE A 12 -6.47 3.40 3.03
C ILE A 12 -6.92 3.24 1.57
N ILE A 13 -7.70 2.20 1.33
CA ILE A 13 -8.33 1.89 0.04
C ILE A 13 -9.86 1.97 0.19
N GLU A 14 -10.52 2.60 -0.76
CA GLU A 14 -11.97 2.58 -0.90
C GLU A 14 -12.40 1.40 -1.77
N LEU A 15 -13.47 0.71 -1.35
CA LEU A 15 -14.11 -0.33 -2.15
C LEU A 15 -15.21 0.34 -2.94
N LEU A 16 -15.12 0.28 -4.27
CA LEU A 16 -16.14 0.74 -5.20
C LEU A 16 -17.06 -0.44 -5.57
N GLY A 17 -18.14 -0.17 -6.31
CA GLY A 17 -19.07 -1.22 -6.74
C GLY A 17 -18.41 -2.31 -7.59
N ASP A 18 -17.44 -1.91 -8.41
CA ASP A 18 -16.76 -2.73 -9.41
C ASP A 18 -15.22 -2.62 -9.36
N GLY A 19 -14.66 -2.10 -8.27
CA GLY A 19 -13.21 -1.89 -8.17
C GLY A 19 -12.74 -1.41 -6.80
N ILE A 20 -11.50 -0.96 -6.76
CA ILE A 20 -10.88 -0.30 -5.61
C ILE A 20 -10.31 1.05 -5.98
N ALA A 21 -10.19 1.96 -5.02
CA ALA A 21 -9.50 3.23 -5.25
C ALA A 21 -8.58 3.56 -4.08
N TRP A 22 -7.37 4.02 -4.39
CA TRP A 22 -6.50 4.59 -3.36
C TRP A 22 -7.14 5.85 -2.76
N ARG A 23 -7.07 5.99 -1.44
CA ARG A 23 -7.57 7.18 -0.72
C ARG A 23 -6.47 7.97 -0.05
N SER A 24 -5.57 7.28 0.64
CA SER A 24 -4.46 7.93 1.33
C SER A 24 -3.40 6.90 1.70
N SER A 25 -2.14 7.35 1.69
CA SER A 25 -1.02 6.64 2.31
C SER A 25 -0.35 7.59 3.30
N THR A 26 -0.07 7.11 4.50
CA THR A 26 0.61 7.88 5.54
C THR A 26 1.86 7.12 5.96
N PRO A 27 3.07 7.59 5.59
CA PRO A 27 4.31 6.95 6.01
C PRO A 27 4.51 7.13 7.52
N ARG A 28 5.14 6.13 8.14
CA ARG A 28 5.69 6.24 9.49
C ARG A 28 6.89 7.19 9.46
N SER A 29 7.20 7.79 10.61
CA SER A 29 8.43 8.59 10.75
C SER A 29 9.66 7.78 10.31
N GLY A 30 10.51 8.38 9.47
CA GLY A 30 11.69 7.73 8.93
C GLY A 30 11.44 6.93 7.66
N TYR A 31 10.22 6.94 7.11
CA TYR A 31 9.91 6.32 5.80
C TYR A 31 9.45 7.37 4.79
N THR A 32 9.76 7.12 3.52
CA THR A 32 9.13 7.76 2.36
C THR A 32 8.02 6.86 1.81
N VAL A 33 7.11 7.43 1.02
CA VAL A 33 6.03 6.67 0.37
C VAL A 33 6.03 6.91 -1.12
N SER A 34 5.90 5.84 -1.90
CA SER A 34 5.62 5.84 -3.33
C SER A 34 4.27 5.21 -3.57
N VAL A 35 3.49 5.78 -4.48
CA VAL A 35 2.19 5.25 -4.89
C VAL A 35 2.25 5.04 -6.40
N GLU A 36 2.32 3.79 -6.82
CA GLU A 36 2.52 3.43 -8.23
C GLU A 36 1.20 3.24 -8.97
N GLU A 37 0.21 2.61 -8.32
CA GLU A 37 -1.11 2.33 -8.88
C GLU A 37 -2.22 2.74 -7.92
N THR A 38 -3.35 3.26 -8.44
CA THR A 38 -4.40 3.89 -7.61
C THR A 38 -5.83 3.36 -7.85
N GLY A 39 -5.97 2.29 -8.64
CA GLY A 39 -7.25 1.66 -9.00
C GLY A 39 -7.61 1.83 -10.48
N PRO A 40 -8.72 1.23 -10.98
CA PRO A 40 -9.72 0.45 -10.25
C PRO A 40 -9.38 -1.03 -10.01
N GLU A 41 -8.45 -1.60 -10.76
CA GLU A 41 -8.11 -3.03 -10.72
C GLU A 41 -6.98 -3.33 -9.71
N LYS A 42 -6.08 -2.38 -9.50
CA LYS A 42 -4.87 -2.54 -8.71
C LYS A 42 -4.54 -1.26 -7.94
N VAL A 43 -4.09 -1.39 -6.70
CA VAL A 43 -3.44 -0.32 -5.93
C VAL A 43 -2.09 -0.85 -5.44
N VAL A 44 -1.02 -0.10 -5.68
CA VAL A 44 0.34 -0.42 -5.21
C VAL A 44 0.87 0.77 -4.43
N VAL A 45 1.30 0.50 -3.19
CA VAL A 45 1.92 1.50 -2.33
C VAL A 45 3.15 0.89 -1.69
N GLU A 46 4.27 1.58 -1.85
CA GLU A 46 5.55 1.20 -1.28
C GLU A 46 5.97 2.22 -0.22
N PHE A 47 6.56 1.74 0.86
CA PHE A 47 7.24 2.55 1.86
C PHE A 47 8.71 2.14 1.93
N GLU A 48 9.61 3.10 1.84
CA GLU A 48 11.05 2.86 1.93
C GLU A 48 11.64 3.59 3.14
N SER A 49 12.50 2.92 3.89
CA SER A 49 13.27 3.52 4.97
C SER A 49 14.17 4.61 4.42
N ALA A 50 14.06 5.81 4.99
CA ALA A 50 14.96 6.93 4.71
C ALA A 50 16.30 6.81 5.45
N ASP A 51 16.47 5.77 6.28
CA ASP A 51 17.72 5.48 6.97
C ASP A 51 18.63 4.60 6.09
N PRO A 52 19.72 5.15 5.53
CA PRO A 52 20.62 4.38 4.66
C PRO A 52 21.43 3.31 5.41
N ASP A 53 21.54 3.39 6.74
CA ASP A 53 22.26 2.41 7.55
C ASP A 53 21.36 1.21 7.94
N ASN A 54 20.04 1.35 7.74
CA ASN A 54 19.06 0.30 7.98
C ASN A 54 17.97 0.36 6.88
N PRO A 55 18.32 -0.10 5.65
CA PRO A 55 17.33 -0.20 4.58
C PRO A 55 16.21 -1.14 5.02
N HIS A 56 14.98 -0.75 4.66
CA HIS A 56 13.80 -1.56 4.85
C HIS A 56 12.73 -1.07 3.87
N SER A 57 12.08 -1.98 3.15
CA SER A 57 10.93 -1.66 2.30
C SER A 57 9.69 -2.41 2.75
N SER A 58 8.54 -1.77 2.61
CA SER A 58 7.22 -2.37 2.84
C SER A 58 6.32 -2.07 1.65
N GLU A 59 5.83 -3.09 0.96
CA GLU A 59 4.93 -2.93 -0.19
C GLU A 59 3.54 -3.50 0.10
N LEU A 60 2.50 -2.76 -0.28
CA LEU A 60 1.13 -3.25 -0.39
C LEU A 60 0.75 -3.36 -1.86
N GLU A 61 0.43 -4.58 -2.29
CA GLU A 61 -0.26 -4.84 -3.55
C GLU A 61 -1.71 -5.26 -3.25
N ALA A 62 -2.68 -4.44 -3.68
CA ALA A 62 -4.10 -4.73 -3.54
C ALA A 62 -4.74 -4.87 -4.93
N LEU A 63 -5.48 -5.96 -5.15
CA LEU A 63 -6.06 -6.35 -6.43
C LEU A 63 -7.57 -6.54 -6.31
N TRP A 64 -8.32 -6.10 -7.31
CA TRP A 64 -9.74 -6.38 -7.44
C TRP A 64 -9.96 -7.47 -8.49
N VAL A 65 -10.23 -8.70 -8.02
CA VAL A 65 -10.37 -9.89 -8.87
C VAL A 65 -11.72 -10.54 -8.58
N ASP A 66 -12.50 -10.82 -9.63
CA ASP A 66 -13.80 -11.49 -9.55
C ASP A 66 -14.77 -10.88 -8.50
N GLY A 67 -14.78 -9.54 -8.40
CA GLY A 67 -15.64 -8.80 -7.47
C GLY A 67 -15.20 -8.89 -6.01
N ARG A 68 -13.93 -9.25 -5.75
CA ARG A 68 -13.35 -9.37 -4.42
C ARG A 68 -12.01 -8.65 -4.35
N LEU A 69 -11.72 -8.11 -3.17
CA LEU A 69 -10.43 -7.53 -2.85
C LEU A 69 -9.48 -8.63 -2.36
N GLU A 70 -8.40 -8.85 -3.12
CA GLU A 70 -7.23 -9.63 -2.73
C GLU A 70 -6.07 -8.69 -2.42
N TRP A 71 -5.16 -9.08 -1.53
CA TRP A 71 -4.01 -8.23 -1.22
C TRP A 71 -2.82 -9.07 -0.72
N LYS A 72 -1.63 -8.52 -0.92
CA LYS A 72 -0.38 -9.03 -0.41
C LYS A 72 0.40 -7.89 0.24
N VAL A 73 1.14 -8.23 1.29
CA VAL A 73 2.12 -7.33 1.89
C VAL A 73 3.48 -8.01 1.80
N GLU A 74 4.47 -7.28 1.32
CA GLU A 74 5.88 -7.70 1.26
C GLU A 74 6.72 -6.77 2.14
N GLU A 75 7.71 -7.34 2.81
CA GLU A 75 8.60 -6.65 3.75
C GLU A 75 10.03 -7.15 3.48
N GLU A 76 10.97 -6.25 3.22
CA GLU A 76 12.37 -6.57 2.91
C GLU A 76 13.33 -5.69 3.73
N ASP A 77 14.50 -6.25 4.10
CA ASP A 77 15.60 -5.57 4.82
C ASP A 77 16.84 -5.45 3.91
#